data_AF-A0A7W7VQW6-F1
#
_entry.id   AF-A0A7W7VQW6-F1
#
_cell.length_a   1.000
_cell.length_b   1.000
_cell.length_c   1.000
_cell.angle_alpha   90.00
_cell.angle_beta   90.00
_cell.angle_gamma   90.00
#
_symmetry.space_group_name_H-M   'P 1'
#
loop_
_entity.id
_entity.type
_entity.pdbx_description
1 polymer ?
#
loop_
_entity_poly.entity_id
_entity_poly.type
_entity_poly.pdbx_seq_one_letter_code
_entity_poly.pdbx_strand_id
1 'polypeptide(L)'
;MGMNIFTPNPKDDDLTPQEYAAKLAALPTDPDRLLAQVKGDRHWAAKPEGDPGDREHPDARAFRVLSVYLDQEVPVPPKLAAAIFRALARIPAVRTYTGVRDALGRPGIGIVYDPGAPGAPGVGVGYDEKGEVVSRSYIVLDPTTYRYLGRRVEYLRDEIINGEVAFRKGSFYASAEVASGVVDKPGQLP
;
A
#
# COMPACT_ATOMS: atom_id res chain seq x y z
N MET A 1 39.24 -2.41 -12.24
CA MET A 1 37.81 -2.49 -11.89
C MET A 1 37.24 -1.09 -12.00
N GLY A 2 36.52 -0.80 -13.08
CA GLY A 2 35.86 0.49 -13.26
C GLY A 2 34.57 0.51 -12.45
N MET A 3 34.41 1.51 -11.60
CA MET A 3 33.12 1.81 -10.97
C MET A 3 32.16 2.25 -12.07
N ASN A 4 31.26 1.37 -12.49
CA ASN A 4 30.11 1.77 -13.28
C ASN A 4 29.26 2.69 -12.41
N ILE A 5 29.29 3.97 -12.75
CA ILE A 5 28.37 4.97 -12.22
C ILE A 5 27.01 4.59 -12.81
N PHE A 6 26.17 3.92 -12.03
CA PHE A 6 24.78 3.73 -12.38
C PHE A 6 24.16 5.12 -12.42
N THR A 7 23.99 5.68 -13.61
CA THR A 7 23.19 6.88 -13.81
C THR A 7 21.73 6.48 -13.64
N PRO A 8 21.04 6.93 -12.58
CA PRO A 8 19.65 6.57 -12.35
C PRO A 8 18.81 7.05 -13.53
N ASN A 9 18.03 6.15 -14.11
CA ASN A 9 17.05 6.51 -15.10
C ASN A 9 15.92 7.26 -14.38
N PRO A 10 15.56 8.49 -14.77
CA PRO A 10 14.51 9.26 -14.11
C PRO A 10 13.10 8.66 -14.29
N LYS A 11 12.98 7.59 -15.09
CA LYS A 11 11.77 6.77 -15.25
C LYS A 11 11.86 5.39 -14.57
N ASP A 12 12.96 5.06 -13.90
CA ASP A 12 13.09 3.82 -13.14
C ASP A 12 12.46 3.95 -11.74
N ASP A 13 11.97 2.83 -11.24
CA ASP A 13 11.43 2.69 -9.88
C ASP A 13 12.54 2.51 -8.83
N ASP A 14 13.80 2.44 -9.26
CA ASP A 14 15.00 2.28 -8.42
C ASP A 14 15.45 3.62 -7.79
N LEU A 15 14.53 4.28 -7.09
CA LEU A 15 14.85 5.48 -6.31
C LEU A 15 15.63 5.10 -5.06
N THR A 16 16.74 5.81 -4.79
CA THR A 16 17.39 5.71 -3.49
C THR A 16 16.44 6.20 -2.38
N PRO A 17 16.62 5.78 -1.11
CA PRO A 17 15.79 6.26 -0.01
C PRO A 17 15.71 7.79 0.08
N GLN A 18 16.80 8.50 -0.25
CA GLN A 18 16.85 9.96 -0.26
C GLN A 18 16.02 10.56 -1.41
N GLU A 19 16.14 10.03 -2.63
CA GLU A 19 15.34 10.49 -3.78
C GLU A 19 13.85 10.20 -3.56
N TYR A 20 13.54 9.05 -2.97
CA TYR A 20 12.17 8.71 -2.60
C TYR A 20 11.62 9.66 -1.54
N ALA A 21 12.39 9.99 -0.50
CA ALA A 21 12.00 10.98 0.50
C ALA A 21 11.73 12.35 -0.12
N ALA A 22 12.57 12.79 -1.07
CA ALA A 22 12.36 14.03 -1.82
C ALA A 22 11.09 13.97 -2.68
N LYS A 23 10.83 12.83 -3.34
CA LYS A 23 9.59 12.59 -4.11
C LYS A 23 8.35 12.69 -3.21
N LEU A 24 8.35 12.05 -2.04
CA LEU A 24 7.28 12.16 -1.06
C LEU A 24 7.08 13.61 -0.61
N ALA A 25 8.17 14.32 -0.27
CA ALA A 25 8.09 15.71 0.18
C ALA A 25 7.49 16.67 -0.87
N ALA A 26 7.59 16.33 -2.16
CA ALA A 26 7.02 17.11 -3.26
C ALA A 26 5.54 16.80 -3.56
N LEU A 27 4.97 15.74 -2.97
CA LEU A 27 3.57 15.37 -3.21
C LEU A 27 2.60 16.41 -2.61
N PRO A 28 1.42 16.62 -3.23
CA PRO A 28 0.39 17.48 -2.67
C PRO A 28 -0.06 17.01 -1.28
N THR A 29 -0.16 17.93 -0.34
CA THR A 29 -0.74 17.67 0.99
C THR A 29 -2.24 18.02 1.07
N ASP A 30 -2.84 18.44 -0.05
CA ASP A 30 -4.29 18.54 -0.18
C ASP A 30 -4.85 17.18 -0.62
N PRO A 31 -5.82 16.61 0.10
CA PRO A 31 -6.29 15.25 -0.17
C PRO A 31 -6.99 15.09 -1.53
N ASP A 32 -7.68 16.10 -2.05
CA ASP A 32 -8.31 16.01 -3.38
C ASP A 32 -7.26 16.06 -4.48
N ARG A 33 -6.29 16.98 -4.36
CA ARG A 33 -5.18 17.08 -5.33
C ARG A 33 -4.31 15.83 -5.30
N LEU A 34 -4.01 15.29 -4.12
CA LEU A 34 -3.25 14.05 -3.99
C LEU A 34 -4.01 12.89 -4.65
N LEU A 35 -5.31 12.75 -4.36
CA LEU A 35 -6.15 11.70 -4.94
C LEU A 35 -6.25 11.82 -6.46
N ALA A 36 -6.47 13.03 -6.99
CA ALA A 36 -6.52 13.29 -8.42
C ALA A 36 -5.18 12.97 -9.10
N GLN A 37 -4.06 13.34 -8.47
CA GLN A 37 -2.73 13.03 -8.98
C GLN A 37 -2.50 11.52 -9.07
N VAL A 38 -2.74 10.74 -8.00
CA VAL A 38 -2.50 9.28 -8.04
C VAL A 38 -3.45 8.54 -8.97
N LYS A 39 -4.68 9.04 -9.18
CA LYS A 39 -5.61 8.49 -10.18
C LYS A 39 -5.13 8.73 -11.61
N GLY A 40 -4.55 9.91 -11.86
CA GLY A 40 -4.04 10.31 -13.18
C GLY A 40 -2.62 9.82 -13.49
N ASP A 41 -1.88 9.38 -12.48
CA ASP A 41 -0.49 8.95 -12.63
C ASP A 41 -0.40 7.58 -13.31
N ARG A 42 0.00 7.58 -14.59
CA ARG A 42 0.17 6.37 -15.40
C ARG A 42 1.50 5.66 -15.15
N HIS A 43 2.44 6.29 -14.44
CA HIS A 43 3.69 5.63 -14.03
C HIS A 43 3.40 4.40 -13.16
N TRP A 44 2.32 4.45 -12.38
CA TRP A 44 1.86 3.34 -11.55
C TRP A 44 0.91 2.37 -12.26
N ALA A 45 0.76 2.44 -13.59
CA ALA A 45 -0.07 1.50 -14.32
C ALA A 45 0.49 0.07 -14.17
N ALA A 46 -0.39 -0.91 -13.92
CA ALA A 46 0.02 -2.31 -13.76
C ALA A 46 0.53 -2.94 -15.08
N LYS A 47 0.32 -2.27 -16.21
CA LYS A 47 0.71 -2.70 -17.55
C LYS A 47 1.24 -1.51 -18.37
N PRO A 48 2.07 -1.75 -19.39
CA PRO A 48 2.57 -0.71 -20.29
C PRO A 48 1.45 0.07 -20.96
N GLU A 49 1.75 1.32 -21.32
CA GLU A 49 0.80 2.18 -22.04
C GLU A 49 0.40 1.56 -23.38
N GLY A 50 -0.92 1.44 -23.62
CA GLY A 50 -1.48 0.83 -24.83
C GLY A 50 -1.78 -0.67 -24.73
N ASP A 51 -1.49 -1.31 -23.60
CA ASP A 51 -1.92 -2.69 -23.35
C ASP A 51 -3.45 -2.73 -23.15
N PRO A 52 -4.22 -3.46 -24.00
CA PRO A 52 -5.67 -3.61 -23.86
C PRO A 52 -6.09 -4.33 -22.56
N GLY A 53 -5.13 -4.88 -21.80
CA GLY A 53 -5.28 -5.48 -20.49
C GLY A 53 -5.13 -4.51 -19.30
N ASP A 54 -4.76 -3.24 -19.48
CA ASP A 54 -4.77 -2.24 -18.39
C ASP A 54 -6.22 -1.90 -17.99
N ARG A 55 -6.77 -2.73 -17.09
CA ARG A 55 -8.17 -2.68 -16.66
C ARG A 55 -8.34 -2.20 -15.21
N GLU A 56 -7.25 -1.84 -14.51
CA GLU A 56 -7.33 -1.45 -13.10
C GLU A 56 -8.17 -0.17 -12.94
N HIS A 57 -9.21 -0.25 -12.11
CA HIS A 57 -10.06 0.89 -11.83
C HIS A 57 -9.23 2.02 -11.17
N PRO A 58 -9.43 3.30 -11.52
CA PRO A 58 -8.64 4.40 -10.94
C PRO A 58 -8.68 4.46 -9.41
N ASP A 59 -9.78 4.06 -8.79
CA ASP A 59 -9.90 3.98 -7.32
C ASP A 59 -9.03 2.87 -6.72
N ALA A 60 -8.97 1.71 -7.37
CA ALA A 60 -8.10 0.61 -6.97
C ALA A 60 -6.63 1.02 -7.06
N ARG A 61 -6.25 1.67 -8.17
CA ARG A 61 -4.91 2.23 -8.38
C ARG A 61 -4.57 3.24 -7.30
N ALA A 62 -5.45 4.19 -7.04
CA ALA A 62 -5.25 5.21 -6.02
C ALA A 62 -5.02 4.59 -4.64
N PHE A 63 -5.85 3.61 -4.26
CA PHE A 63 -5.67 2.89 -3.01
C PHE A 63 -4.32 2.18 -2.95
N ARG A 64 -3.94 1.46 -4.02
CA ARG A 64 -2.65 0.75 -4.11
C ARG A 64 -1.47 1.69 -3.94
N VAL A 65 -1.43 2.78 -4.70
CA VAL A 65 -0.33 3.75 -4.69
C VAL A 65 -0.21 4.43 -3.34
N LEU A 66 -1.32 4.87 -2.76
CA LEU A 66 -1.33 5.46 -1.42
C LEU A 66 -0.89 4.46 -0.34
N SER A 67 -1.23 3.18 -0.49
CA SER A 67 -0.76 2.11 0.39
C SER A 67 0.75 1.91 0.27
N VAL A 68 1.29 1.92 -0.94
CA VAL A 68 2.73 1.82 -1.19
C VAL A 68 3.48 2.96 -0.51
N TYR A 69 2.98 4.20 -0.59
CA TYR A 69 3.60 5.35 0.08
C TYR A 69 3.68 5.20 1.60
N LEU A 70 2.72 4.52 2.22
CA LEU A 70 2.71 4.25 3.66
C LEU A 70 3.61 3.07 4.05
N ASP A 71 3.71 2.06 3.17
CA ASP A 71 4.44 0.81 3.43
C ASP A 71 5.94 0.90 3.11
N GLN A 72 6.41 2.02 2.52
CA GLN A 72 7.84 2.21 2.27
C GLN A 72 8.61 2.41 3.58
N GLU A 73 9.86 1.94 3.60
CA GLU A 73 10.80 2.15 4.71
C GLU A 73 11.34 3.60 4.82
N VAL A 74 10.66 4.56 4.16
CA VAL A 74 11.02 5.98 4.18
C VAL A 74 9.98 6.74 5.01
N PRO A 75 10.40 7.53 6.02
CA PRO A 75 9.47 8.30 6.84
C PRO A 75 8.59 9.24 6.00
N VAL A 76 7.27 9.04 6.08
CA VAL A 76 6.29 9.89 5.41
C VAL A 76 6.14 11.21 6.17
N PRO A 77 6.28 12.38 5.52
CA PRO A 77 6.05 13.67 6.18
C PRO A 77 4.66 13.75 6.82
N PRO A 78 4.50 14.26 8.06
CA PRO A 78 3.22 14.19 8.79
C PRO A 78 2.03 14.82 8.05
N LYS A 79 2.26 15.93 7.34
CA LYS A 79 1.22 16.59 6.52
C LYS A 79 0.79 15.72 5.34
N LEU A 80 1.73 15.01 4.73
CA LEU A 80 1.44 14.07 3.65
C LEU A 80 0.71 12.83 4.18
N ALA A 81 1.15 12.25 5.30
CA ALA A 81 0.45 11.12 5.92
C ALA A 81 -1.03 11.46 6.21
N ALA A 82 -1.30 12.63 6.79
CA ALA A 82 -2.67 13.10 7.00
C ALA A 82 -3.46 13.29 5.70
N ALA A 83 -2.81 13.76 4.63
CA ALA A 83 -3.43 13.88 3.31
C ALA A 83 -3.76 12.51 2.71
N ILE A 84 -2.84 11.53 2.84
CA ILE A 84 -3.04 10.14 2.39
C ILE A 84 -4.27 9.54 3.10
N PHE A 85 -4.39 9.64 4.43
CA PHE A 85 -5.53 9.06 5.15
C PHE A 85 -6.86 9.71 4.73
N ARG A 86 -6.87 11.03 4.54
CA ARG A 86 -8.05 11.75 4.05
C ARG A 86 -8.38 11.38 2.60
N ALA A 87 -7.38 11.15 1.76
CA ALA A 87 -7.57 10.70 0.38
C ALA A 87 -8.14 9.27 0.34
N LEU A 88 -7.59 8.34 1.14
CA LEU A 88 -8.10 6.97 1.27
C LEU A 88 -9.58 6.95 1.68
N ALA A 89 -9.97 7.81 2.63
CA ALA A 89 -11.37 7.92 3.08
C ALA A 89 -12.34 8.46 2.00
N ARG A 90 -11.82 9.04 0.91
CA ARG A 90 -12.62 9.55 -0.22
C ARG A 90 -12.74 8.56 -1.37
N ILE A 91 -11.98 7.46 -1.33
CA ILE A 91 -12.03 6.43 -2.36
C ILE A 91 -13.30 5.58 -2.13
N PRO A 92 -14.22 5.50 -3.11
CA PRO A 92 -15.35 4.58 -3.06
C PRO A 92 -14.88 3.15 -2.81
N ALA A 93 -15.69 2.33 -2.13
CA ALA A 93 -15.39 0.94 -1.81
C ALA A 93 -14.21 0.70 -0.83
N VAL A 94 -13.62 1.75 -0.25
CA VAL A 94 -12.77 1.61 0.93
C VAL A 94 -13.62 1.29 2.16
N ARG A 95 -13.24 0.24 2.88
CA ARG A 95 -13.88 -0.24 4.11
C ARG A 95 -12.90 -0.19 5.27
N THR A 96 -13.43 -0.01 6.48
CA THR A 96 -12.65 -0.01 7.71
C THR A 96 -13.11 -1.12 8.65
N TYR A 97 -12.15 -1.68 9.39
CA TYR A 97 -12.35 -2.76 10.35
C TYR A 97 -11.62 -2.40 11.64
N THR A 98 -12.34 -2.37 12.76
CA THR A 98 -11.73 -2.10 14.06
C THR A 98 -11.14 -3.36 14.67
N GLY A 99 -10.07 -3.21 15.46
CA GLY A 99 -9.46 -4.32 16.19
C GLY A 99 -8.52 -5.20 15.35
N VAL A 100 -8.20 -4.79 14.12
CA VAL A 100 -7.20 -5.47 13.29
C VAL A 100 -5.83 -5.29 13.94
N ARG A 101 -5.08 -6.38 14.15
CA ARG A 101 -3.80 -6.35 14.87
C ARG A 101 -2.62 -6.40 13.92
N ASP A 102 -1.64 -5.56 14.16
CA ASP A 102 -0.33 -5.62 13.49
C ASP A 102 0.51 -6.80 14.02
N ALA A 103 1.76 -6.94 13.54
CA ALA A 103 2.65 -8.02 13.98
C ALA A 103 3.06 -7.94 15.46
N LEU A 104 2.98 -6.77 16.11
CA LEU A 104 3.22 -6.60 17.54
C LEU A 104 1.96 -6.84 18.39
N GLY A 105 0.83 -7.18 17.76
CA GLY A 105 -0.44 -7.41 18.43
C GLY A 105 -1.18 -6.13 18.85
N ARG A 106 -0.70 -4.95 18.44
CA ARG A 106 -1.34 -3.66 18.73
C ARG A 106 -2.67 -3.58 17.97
N PRO A 107 -3.81 -3.31 18.62
CA PRO A 107 -5.08 -3.17 17.93
C PRO A 107 -5.12 -1.86 17.14
N GLY A 108 -5.57 -1.94 15.90
CA GLY A 108 -5.66 -0.80 14.98
C GLY A 108 -6.96 -0.78 14.17
N ILE A 109 -7.03 0.23 13.32
CA ILE A 109 -8.04 0.37 12.27
C ILE A 109 -7.46 -0.24 11.00
N GLY A 110 -7.98 -1.39 10.58
CA GLY A 110 -7.66 -1.99 9.29
C GLY A 110 -8.43 -1.30 8.17
N ILE A 111 -7.73 -0.86 7.13
CA ILE A 111 -8.31 -0.24 5.94
C ILE A 111 -8.08 -1.18 4.76
N VAL A 112 -9.15 -1.45 4.00
CA VAL A 112 -9.12 -2.33 2.82
C VAL A 112 -9.93 -1.71 1.69
N TYR A 113 -9.50 -1.93 0.44
CA TYR A 113 -10.31 -1.65 -0.73
C TYR A 113 -11.04 -2.92 -1.17
N ASP A 114 -12.37 -2.85 -1.21
CA ASP A 114 -13.26 -3.98 -1.45
C ASP A 114 -14.38 -3.55 -2.41
N PRO A 115 -14.17 -3.70 -3.73
CA PRO A 115 -15.14 -3.32 -4.76
C PRO A 115 -16.39 -4.22 -4.77
N GLY A 116 -16.43 -5.28 -3.95
CA GLY A 116 -17.60 -6.16 -3.81
C GLY A 116 -17.88 -7.03 -5.02
N ALA A 117 -16.94 -7.16 -5.95
CA ALA A 117 -17.12 -7.89 -7.21
C ALA A 117 -15.92 -8.81 -7.50
N PRO A 118 -16.17 -10.11 -7.75
CA PRO A 118 -15.13 -11.06 -8.17
C PRO A 118 -14.50 -10.62 -9.49
N GLY A 119 -13.18 -10.74 -9.61
CA GLY A 119 -12.45 -10.34 -10.82
C GLY A 119 -12.39 -8.84 -11.08
N ALA A 120 -12.94 -7.99 -10.19
CA ALA A 120 -12.67 -6.56 -10.22
C ALA A 120 -11.17 -6.36 -9.95
N PRO A 121 -10.43 -5.74 -10.88
CA PRO A 121 -9.01 -5.50 -10.67
C PRO A 121 -8.87 -4.52 -9.51
N GLY A 122 -8.18 -4.99 -8.46
CA GLY A 122 -7.98 -4.21 -7.26
C GLY A 122 -7.10 -4.90 -6.25
N VAL A 123 -6.68 -4.11 -5.29
CA VAL A 123 -5.87 -4.51 -4.14
C VAL A 123 -6.76 -4.50 -2.90
N GLY A 124 -6.61 -5.48 -2.00
CA GLY A 124 -7.28 -5.45 -0.72
C GLY A 124 -8.16 -6.67 -0.43
N VAL A 125 -8.96 -7.15 -1.38
CA VAL A 125 -9.78 -8.38 -1.20
C VAL A 125 -9.56 -9.34 -2.34
N GLY A 126 -9.16 -10.57 -2.02
CA GLY A 126 -9.08 -11.67 -2.97
C GLY A 126 -10.39 -12.44 -3.04
N TYR A 127 -10.81 -12.82 -4.24
CA TYR A 127 -11.99 -13.66 -4.48
C TYR A 127 -11.60 -14.93 -5.23
N ASP A 128 -12.29 -16.04 -4.94
CA ASP A 128 -12.23 -17.24 -5.79
C ASP A 128 -13.15 -17.13 -7.02
N GLU A 129 -13.11 -18.14 -7.90
CA GLU A 129 -13.94 -18.21 -9.12
C GLU A 129 -15.45 -18.18 -8.85
N LYS A 130 -15.89 -18.57 -7.65
CA LYS A 130 -17.29 -18.55 -7.23
C LYS A 130 -17.70 -17.20 -6.66
N GLY A 131 -16.74 -16.29 -6.52
CA GLY A 131 -16.93 -14.94 -6.05
C GLY A 131 -16.89 -14.77 -4.55
N GLU A 132 -16.34 -15.75 -3.85
CA GLU A 132 -16.27 -15.74 -2.41
C GLU A 132 -14.93 -15.16 -1.94
N VAL A 133 -14.94 -14.46 -0.80
CA VAL A 133 -13.72 -13.85 -0.28
C VAL A 133 -12.75 -14.92 0.24
N VAL A 134 -11.55 -14.96 -0.34
CA VAL A 134 -10.45 -15.85 0.07
C VAL A 134 -9.40 -15.15 0.90
N SER A 135 -9.21 -13.84 0.74
CA SER A 135 -8.21 -13.08 1.52
C SER A 135 -8.59 -11.62 1.70
N ARG A 136 -8.03 -10.98 2.75
CA ARG A 136 -8.13 -9.53 2.99
C ARG A 136 -6.77 -8.95 3.37
N SER A 137 -6.33 -7.90 2.68
CA SER A 137 -5.11 -7.14 2.91
C SER A 137 -5.44 -5.76 3.47
N TYR A 138 -5.04 -5.53 4.72
CA TYR A 138 -5.25 -4.32 5.48
C TYR A 138 -3.98 -3.47 5.53
N ILE A 139 -4.13 -2.15 5.34
CA ILE A 139 -3.30 -1.17 6.03
C ILE A 139 -3.81 -1.08 7.46
N VAL A 140 -2.93 -1.15 8.46
CA VAL A 140 -3.32 -1.02 9.87
C VAL A 140 -2.88 0.34 10.38
N LEU A 141 -3.81 1.12 10.92
CA LEU A 141 -3.53 2.42 11.55
C LEU A 141 -3.75 2.39 13.05
N ASP A 142 -2.99 3.22 13.76
CA ASP A 142 -3.21 3.49 15.17
C ASP A 142 -4.56 4.20 15.36
N PRO A 143 -5.44 3.74 16.27
CA PRO A 143 -6.80 4.25 16.36
C PRO A 143 -6.87 5.67 16.96
N THR A 144 -5.79 6.15 17.60
CA THR A 144 -5.75 7.45 18.27
C THR A 144 -4.97 8.48 17.46
N THR A 145 -3.82 8.08 16.92
CA THR A 145 -2.89 8.96 16.20
C THR A 145 -3.01 8.82 14.70
N TYR A 146 -3.71 7.80 14.21
CA TYR A 146 -3.78 7.41 12.79
C TYR A 146 -2.43 7.07 12.16
N ARG A 147 -1.36 6.91 12.95
CA ARG A 147 -0.05 6.49 12.42
C ARG A 147 -0.15 5.10 11.77
N TYR A 148 0.60 4.89 10.69
CA TYR A 148 0.77 3.56 10.12
C TYR A 148 1.37 2.61 11.17
N LEU A 149 0.70 1.49 11.43
CA LEU A 149 1.20 0.45 12.32
C LEU A 149 1.85 -0.69 11.54
N GLY A 150 1.49 -0.90 10.27
CA GLY A 150 1.96 -2.01 9.46
C GLY A 150 0.86 -2.55 8.54
N ARG A 151 1.16 -3.70 7.94
CA ARG A 151 0.27 -4.40 7.01
C ARG A 151 -0.21 -5.71 7.63
N ARG A 152 -1.42 -6.13 7.28
CA ARG A 152 -1.92 -7.47 7.62
C ARG A 152 -2.62 -8.10 6.44
N VAL A 153 -2.32 -9.36 6.13
CA VAL A 153 -3.05 -10.15 5.14
C VAL A 153 -3.63 -11.37 5.83
N GLU A 154 -4.95 -11.52 5.81
CA GLU A 154 -5.65 -12.68 6.36
C GLU A 154 -6.12 -13.60 5.25
N TYR A 155 -5.85 -14.90 5.39
CA TYR A 155 -6.33 -15.93 4.46
C TYR A 155 -7.59 -16.58 5.05
N LEU A 156 -8.74 -16.28 4.46
CA LEU A 156 -10.05 -16.74 4.93
C LEU A 156 -10.43 -18.13 4.37
N ARG A 157 -9.68 -18.58 3.36
CA ARG A 157 -9.74 -19.92 2.76
C ARG A 157 -8.33 -20.42 2.46
N ASP A 158 -8.24 -21.69 2.09
CA ASP A 158 -7.00 -22.22 1.52
C ASP A 158 -6.78 -21.55 0.16
N GLU A 159 -5.64 -20.88 0.01
CA GLU A 159 -5.21 -20.30 -1.24
C GLU A 159 -4.31 -21.30 -1.96
N ILE A 160 -4.71 -21.68 -3.17
CA ILE A 160 -4.03 -22.68 -3.99
C ILE A 160 -3.23 -21.98 -5.07
N ILE A 161 -1.92 -22.21 -5.10
CA ILE A 161 -1.02 -21.72 -6.15
C ILE A 161 -0.40 -22.95 -6.81
N ASN A 162 -0.51 -23.05 -8.13
CA ASN A 162 0.01 -24.17 -8.92
C ASN A 162 -0.45 -25.57 -8.43
N GLY A 163 -1.66 -25.67 -7.89
CA GLY A 163 -2.24 -26.93 -7.39
C GLY A 163 -1.83 -27.30 -5.96
N GLU A 164 -0.99 -26.50 -5.30
CA GLU A 164 -0.59 -26.70 -3.91
C GLU A 164 -1.19 -25.62 -2.99
N VAL A 165 -1.47 -25.98 -1.74
CA VAL A 165 -1.93 -25.01 -0.73
C VAL A 165 -0.76 -24.12 -0.33
N ALA A 166 -0.72 -22.90 -0.85
CA ALA A 166 0.30 -21.90 -0.54
C ALA A 166 0.02 -21.24 0.82
N PHE A 167 -1.24 -20.92 1.10
CA PHE A 167 -1.66 -20.31 2.37
C PHE A 167 -2.88 -21.05 2.90
N ARG A 168 -2.80 -21.51 4.16
CA ARG A 168 -3.92 -22.21 4.79
C ARG A 168 -4.96 -21.21 5.31
N LYS A 169 -6.23 -21.61 5.29
CA LYS A 169 -7.30 -20.91 5.99
C LYS A 169 -6.90 -20.62 7.44
N GLY A 170 -7.11 -19.38 7.88
CA GLY A 170 -6.81 -18.89 9.22
C GLY A 170 -5.35 -18.47 9.42
N SER A 171 -4.47 -18.71 8.45
CA SER A 171 -3.13 -18.12 8.47
C SER A 171 -3.16 -16.64 8.12
N PHE A 172 -2.09 -15.93 8.43
CA PHE A 172 -1.94 -14.52 8.09
C PHE A 172 -0.48 -14.14 7.92
N TYR A 173 -0.25 -13.11 7.11
CA TYR A 173 0.96 -12.30 7.14
C TYR A 173 0.69 -11.03 7.94
N ALA A 174 1.67 -10.54 8.71
CA ALA A 174 1.60 -9.23 9.33
C ALA A 174 2.99 -8.60 9.42
N SER A 175 3.06 -7.28 9.26
CA SER A 175 4.22 -6.46 9.59
C SER A 175 3.88 -5.48 10.71
N ALA A 176 4.90 -4.88 11.32
CA ALA A 176 4.72 -3.80 12.28
C ALA A 176 5.81 -2.74 12.12
N GLU A 177 5.41 -1.48 12.05
CA GLU A 177 6.31 -0.33 12.19
C GLU A 177 6.61 -0.12 13.68
N VAL A 178 7.86 -0.41 14.07
CA VAL A 178 8.34 -0.22 15.44
C VAL A 178 8.69 1.25 15.65
N ALA A 179 9.53 1.80 14.78
CA ALA A 179 9.96 3.19 14.75
C ALA A 179 10.34 3.58 13.31
N SER A 180 10.14 4.85 12.98
CA SER A 180 10.53 5.44 11.69
C SER A 180 10.99 6.88 11.94
N GLY A 181 12.05 7.31 11.26
CA GLY A 181 12.60 8.65 11.43
C GLY A 181 13.84 8.88 10.57
N VAL A 182 14.17 10.16 10.36
CA VAL A 182 15.40 10.57 9.68
C VAL A 182 16.49 10.68 10.74
N VAL A 183 17.63 10.02 10.50
CA VAL A 183 18.78 10.02 11.41
C VAL A 183 19.97 10.77 10.80
N ASP A 184 20.86 11.27 11.66
CA ASP A 184 22.04 12.04 11.20
C ASP A 184 23.16 11.14 10.68
N LYS A 185 23.26 9.89 11.18
CA LYS A 185 24.35 8.96 10.85
C LYS A 185 23.83 7.53 10.60
N PRO A 186 24.44 6.79 9.66
CA PRO A 186 24.14 5.36 9.46
C PRO A 186 24.27 4.56 10.77
N GLY A 187 23.30 3.68 11.02
CA GLY A 187 23.27 2.81 12.21
C GLY A 187 22.66 3.44 13.48
N GLN A 188 22.26 4.71 13.44
CA GLN A 188 21.44 5.30 14.51
C GLN A 188 20.00 4.76 14.44
N LEU A 189 19.40 4.54 15.60
CA LEU A 189 17.97 4.28 15.69
C LEU A 189 17.20 5.61 15.63
N PRO A 190 16.07 5.67 14.90
CA PRO A 190 15.16 6.81 14.93
C PRO A 190 14.45 6.98 16.28
#